data_AF-A0A354W844-F1
#
_entry.id   AF-A0A354W844-F1
#
_cell.length_a   1.000
_cell.length_b   1.000
_cell.length_c   1.000
_cell.angle_alpha   90.00
_cell.angle_beta   90.00
_cell.angle_gamma   90.00
#
_symmetry.space_group_name_H-M   'P 1'
#
loop_
_entity.id
_entity.type
_entity.pdbx_description
1 polymer ?
#
loop_
_entity_poly.entity_id
_entity_poly.type
_entity_poly.pdbx_seq_one_letter_code
_entity_poly.pdbx_strand_id
1 'polypeptide(L)'
;MENNQKPFNLPFSENLPTILIGNLSVEPLRAAGIIEEALTQVKDKLTEFIASPTLATDLQTVFGQSTDIPWARTLLDGLPVSDELPQITLVSAELMNGAVGGFDSLTGTVYLADSLIDPNSVITSDTQPSPHLVNVIIEELGHWLDSHLNEVDTPGDEGELLAALVQGDGLSASEIARLRSETDQVVVTLEDQTVILEASGPSFTEDTSISLPGVYFSSVAWADYNGDGKQDFLLTGFDNFSNRISKLYKNTGSGFSEDTSVSLPGVDSGSVAWADY
;
A
#
# COMPACT_ATOMS: atom_id res chain seq x y z
N MET A 1 16.96 46.79 -18.43
CA MET A 1 16.66 45.86 -17.33
C MET A 1 16.05 44.63 -17.98
N GLU A 2 16.92 43.75 -18.45
CA GLU A 2 16.55 42.49 -19.09
C GLU A 2 16.34 41.46 -17.98
N ASN A 3 15.12 40.95 -17.87
CA ASN A 3 14.73 40.00 -16.85
C ASN A 3 15.11 38.60 -17.33
N ASN A 4 16.33 38.17 -16.98
CA ASN A 4 16.78 36.79 -17.15
C ASN A 4 16.01 35.88 -16.19
N GLN A 5 14.84 35.38 -16.62
CA GLN A 5 14.30 34.17 -16.04
C GLN A 5 15.18 33.01 -16.50
N LYS A 6 16.01 32.52 -15.57
CA LYS A 6 16.65 31.20 -15.63
C LYS A 6 15.59 30.16 -16.03
N PRO A 7 15.88 29.21 -16.93
CA PRO A 7 15.01 28.06 -17.11
C PRO A 7 14.88 27.34 -15.77
N PHE A 8 13.64 27.09 -15.39
CA PHE A 8 13.28 26.30 -14.22
C PHE A 8 13.71 24.86 -14.52
N ASN A 9 14.87 24.46 -14.00
CA ASN A 9 15.27 23.05 -13.99
C ASN A 9 14.33 22.34 -13.02
N LEU A 10 13.36 21.59 -13.54
CA LEU A 10 12.63 20.59 -12.77
C LEU A 10 13.54 19.36 -12.67
N PRO A 11 14.04 18.95 -11.49
CA PRO A 11 14.53 17.59 -11.35
C PRO A 11 13.31 16.65 -11.44
N PHE A 12 13.51 15.39 -11.85
CA PHE A 12 12.53 14.29 -11.96
C PHE A 12 11.90 13.96 -13.33
N SER A 13 12.06 14.75 -14.40
CA SER A 13 11.41 14.41 -15.69
C SER A 13 11.97 13.19 -16.43
N GLU A 14 13.06 12.57 -15.96
CA GLU A 14 13.70 11.46 -16.70
C GLU A 14 13.41 10.06 -16.14
N ASN A 15 12.74 9.92 -14.98
CA ASN A 15 12.41 8.62 -14.37
C ASN A 15 10.89 8.42 -14.10
N LEU A 16 10.03 9.09 -14.87
CA LEU A 16 8.59 8.79 -14.92
C LEU A 16 8.38 7.45 -15.67
N PRO A 17 7.29 6.70 -15.45
CA PRO A 17 7.10 5.37 -16.05
C PRO A 17 7.33 5.46 -17.56
N THR A 18 8.46 4.91 -17.99
CA THR A 18 8.95 5.09 -19.36
C THR A 18 8.17 4.18 -20.32
N ILE A 19 7.42 3.21 -19.76
CA ILE A 19 6.68 2.18 -20.46
C ILE A 19 5.28 2.06 -19.83
N LEU A 20 4.27 2.06 -20.69
CA LEU A 20 2.84 1.94 -20.36
C LEU A 20 2.29 0.74 -21.13
N ILE A 21 1.64 -0.20 -20.45
CA ILE A 21 1.15 -1.44 -21.05
C ILE A 21 -0.36 -1.58 -20.88
N GLY A 22 -1.06 -1.81 -22.01
CA GLY A 22 -2.50 -2.04 -22.03
C GLY A 22 -3.36 -0.76 -22.10
N ASN A 23 -4.67 -0.93 -21.91
CA ASN A 23 -5.64 0.16 -21.91
C ASN A 23 -5.72 0.77 -20.50
N LEU A 24 -4.90 1.78 -20.24
CA LEU A 24 -4.86 2.43 -18.94
C LEU A 24 -6.14 3.21 -18.64
N SER A 25 -6.60 3.16 -17.39
CA SER A 25 -7.73 3.96 -16.89
C SER A 25 -7.36 5.40 -16.52
N VAL A 26 -6.05 5.72 -16.49
CA VAL A 26 -5.51 7.04 -16.12
C VAL A 26 -4.63 7.61 -17.22
N GLU A 27 -4.80 8.91 -17.48
CA GLU A 27 -3.97 9.65 -18.43
C GLU A 27 -2.48 9.65 -18.04
N PRO A 28 -1.55 9.42 -18.98
CA PRO A 28 -0.11 9.25 -18.68
C PRO A 28 0.53 10.38 -17.86
N LEU A 29 0.23 11.63 -18.18
CA LEU A 29 0.80 12.78 -17.48
C LEU A 29 0.27 12.88 -16.03
N ARG A 30 -0.98 12.48 -15.81
CA ARG A 30 -1.56 12.42 -14.46
C ARG A 30 -0.94 11.28 -13.66
N ALA A 31 -0.81 10.11 -14.27
CA ALA A 31 -0.17 8.95 -13.65
C ALA A 31 1.26 9.27 -13.19
N ALA A 32 2.04 9.90 -14.08
CA ALA A 32 3.38 10.38 -13.78
C ALA A 32 3.44 11.26 -12.53
N GLY A 33 2.59 12.28 -12.43
CA GLY A 33 2.58 13.18 -11.28
C GLY A 33 2.22 12.47 -9.95
N ILE A 34 1.26 11.54 -9.99
CA ILE A 34 0.87 10.76 -8.80
C ILE A 34 2.02 9.84 -8.35
N ILE A 35 2.70 9.17 -9.28
CA ILE A 35 3.83 8.29 -8.98
C ILE A 35 5.02 9.10 -8.44
N GLU A 36 5.31 10.28 -9.01
CA GLU A 36 6.38 11.16 -8.51
C GLU A 36 6.12 11.62 -7.07
N GLU A 37 4.88 11.97 -6.76
CA GLU A 37 4.49 12.32 -5.38
C GLU A 37 4.58 11.12 -4.45
N ALA A 38 4.18 9.92 -4.91
CA ALA A 38 4.29 8.69 -4.13
C ALA A 38 5.75 8.36 -3.83
N LEU A 39 6.65 8.44 -4.82
CA LEU A 39 8.08 8.22 -4.66
C LEU A 39 8.71 9.22 -3.68
N THR A 40 8.20 10.45 -3.63
CA THR A 40 8.61 11.43 -2.61
C THR A 40 8.25 10.94 -1.20
N GLN A 41 7.04 10.41 -1.00
CA GLN A 41 6.63 9.85 0.29
C GLN A 41 7.41 8.56 0.66
N VAL A 42 7.66 7.69 -0.32
CA VAL A 42 8.52 6.50 -0.14
C VAL A 42 9.90 6.91 0.35
N LYS A 43 10.49 7.93 -0.28
CA LYS A 43 11.80 8.47 0.12
C LYS A 43 11.82 8.98 1.56
N ASP A 44 10.79 9.71 1.98
CA ASP A 44 10.70 10.21 3.35
C ASP A 44 10.61 9.04 4.35
N LYS A 45 9.76 8.04 4.08
CA LYS A 45 9.62 6.84 4.91
C LYS A 45 10.92 6.02 4.99
N LEU A 46 11.58 5.79 3.86
CA LEU A 46 12.87 5.09 3.84
C LEU A 46 13.95 5.87 4.60
N THR A 47 13.96 7.22 4.52
CA THR A 47 14.89 8.05 5.29
C THR A 47 14.69 7.86 6.80
N GLU A 48 13.45 7.80 7.27
CA GLU A 48 13.12 7.51 8.66
C GLU A 48 13.54 6.09 9.06
N PHE A 49 13.24 5.09 8.23
CA PHE A 49 13.62 3.70 8.44
C PHE A 49 15.14 3.52 8.53
N ILE A 50 15.90 4.14 7.62
CA ILE A 50 17.39 4.13 7.59
C ILE A 50 17.99 4.81 8.83
N ALA A 51 17.29 5.78 9.43
CA ALA A 51 17.70 6.46 10.65
C ALA A 51 17.32 5.70 11.93
N SER A 52 16.50 4.65 11.82
CA SER A 52 16.01 3.88 12.96
C SER A 52 17.14 3.12 13.67
N PRO A 53 17.06 2.96 15.01
CA PRO A 53 18.02 2.14 15.75
C PRO A 53 17.84 0.63 15.50
N THR A 54 16.72 0.21 14.90
CA THR A 54 16.37 -1.18 14.62
C THR A 54 16.73 -1.62 13.20
N LEU A 55 17.18 -0.70 12.33
CA LEU A 55 17.52 -0.97 10.93
C LEU A 55 18.24 -2.31 10.70
N ALA A 56 19.31 -2.58 11.45
CA ALA A 56 20.09 -3.80 11.26
C ALA A 56 19.29 -5.08 11.58
N THR A 57 18.51 -5.06 12.67
CA THR A 57 17.67 -6.21 13.05
C THR A 57 16.48 -6.37 12.12
N ASP A 58 15.94 -5.27 11.63
CA ASP A 58 14.81 -5.25 10.72
C ASP A 58 15.23 -5.82 9.35
N LEU A 59 16.36 -5.37 8.79
CA LEU A 59 16.90 -5.91 7.55
C LEU A 59 17.23 -7.41 7.65
N GLN A 60 17.75 -7.89 8.78
CA GLN A 60 17.95 -9.33 9.00
C GLN A 60 16.63 -10.10 9.19
N THR A 61 15.58 -9.41 9.61
CA THR A 61 14.22 -9.96 9.73
C THR A 61 13.51 -10.01 8.39
N VAL A 62 13.89 -9.16 7.43
CA VAL A 62 13.41 -9.26 6.05
C VAL A 62 14.28 -10.27 5.29
N PHE A 63 15.50 -9.86 4.94
CA PHE A 63 16.41 -10.51 3.98
C PHE A 63 17.28 -11.64 4.56
N GLY A 64 17.04 -12.02 5.81
CA GLY A 64 17.70 -13.14 6.47
C GLY A 64 18.87 -12.80 7.41
N GLN A 65 19.25 -13.74 8.26
CA GLN A 65 20.23 -13.48 9.33
C GLN A 65 21.66 -13.21 8.84
N SER A 66 21.95 -13.51 7.57
CA SER A 66 23.28 -13.35 6.96
C SER A 66 23.39 -12.11 6.08
N THR A 67 22.37 -11.25 6.03
CA THR A 67 22.37 -10.01 5.23
C THR A 67 23.57 -9.12 5.55
N ASP A 68 24.26 -8.65 4.52
CA ASP A 68 25.33 -7.65 4.63
C ASP A 68 24.71 -6.27 4.90
N ILE A 69 24.64 -5.89 6.17
CA ILE A 69 24.03 -4.63 6.62
C ILE A 69 24.73 -3.38 6.05
N PRO A 70 26.07 -3.27 6.04
CA PRO A 70 26.75 -2.18 5.35
C PRO A 70 26.36 -2.05 3.87
N TRP A 71 26.25 -3.16 3.14
CA TRP A 71 25.84 -3.14 1.74
C TRP A 71 24.37 -2.75 1.57
N ALA A 72 23.47 -3.34 2.35
CA ALA A 72 22.04 -2.98 2.34
C ALA A 72 21.81 -1.50 2.63
N ARG A 73 22.56 -0.93 3.57
CA ARG A 73 22.50 0.52 3.83
C ARG A 73 22.95 1.34 2.63
N THR A 74 23.98 0.90 1.93
CA THR A 74 24.49 1.59 0.73
C THR A 74 23.44 1.62 -0.38
N LEU A 75 22.75 0.48 -0.61
CA LEU A 75 21.63 0.41 -1.56
C LEU A 75 20.48 1.35 -1.15
N LEU A 76 20.05 1.27 0.11
CA LEU A 76 18.97 2.09 0.65
C LEU A 76 19.27 3.60 0.63
N ASP A 77 20.52 4.01 0.93
CA ASP A 77 20.95 5.41 0.82
C ASP A 77 21.00 5.89 -0.66
N GLY A 78 21.09 4.96 -1.62
CA GLY A 78 21.14 5.22 -3.06
C GLY A 78 19.76 5.38 -3.74
N LEU A 79 18.71 4.71 -3.24
CA LEU A 79 17.34 4.80 -3.78
C LEU A 79 16.80 6.25 -3.87
N PRO A 80 17.03 7.14 -2.89
CA PRO A 80 16.48 8.51 -2.90
C PRO A 80 17.10 9.48 -3.90
N VAL A 81 18.19 9.09 -4.60
CA VAL A 81 19.09 10.05 -5.28
C VAL A 81 19.63 9.56 -6.63
N SER A 82 19.30 8.36 -7.09
CA SER A 82 19.95 7.74 -8.25
C SER A 82 19.00 7.35 -9.38
N ASP A 83 19.56 7.24 -10.59
CA ASP A 83 18.98 6.54 -11.74
C ASP A 83 18.98 5.00 -11.56
N GLU A 84 19.24 4.51 -10.34
CA GLU A 84 19.29 3.08 -10.00
C GLU A 84 17.99 2.57 -9.35
N LEU A 85 16.93 3.39 -9.29
CA LEU A 85 15.60 2.87 -8.99
C LEU A 85 15.24 1.78 -10.03
N PRO A 86 14.56 0.70 -9.62
CA PRO A 86 14.02 -0.23 -10.60
C PRO A 86 13.13 0.52 -11.59
N GLN A 87 13.15 0.06 -12.85
CA GLN A 87 12.24 0.64 -13.84
C GLN A 87 10.81 0.39 -13.40
N ILE A 88 10.02 1.45 -13.28
CA ILE A 88 8.59 1.36 -12.96
C ILE A 88 7.79 1.38 -14.27
N THR A 89 7.01 0.34 -14.49
CA THR A 89 6.11 0.19 -15.63
C THR A 89 4.68 0.22 -15.14
N LEU A 90 3.84 1.07 -15.75
CA LEU A 90 2.41 1.11 -15.44
C LEU A 90 1.67 0.15 -16.36
N VAL A 91 0.84 -0.72 -15.77
CA VAL A 91 0.10 -1.77 -16.47
C VAL A 91 -1.38 -1.62 -16.18
N SER A 92 -2.21 -1.85 -17.19
CA SER A 92 -3.66 -1.97 -16.98
C SER A 92 -3.96 -3.10 -15.98
N ALA A 93 -4.76 -2.81 -14.95
CA ALA A 93 -5.11 -3.79 -13.92
C ALA A 93 -5.73 -5.08 -14.48
N GLU A 94 -6.38 -5.01 -15.65
CA GLU A 94 -6.93 -6.18 -16.35
C GLU A 94 -5.86 -7.22 -16.76
N LEU A 95 -4.62 -6.77 -16.94
CA LEU A 95 -3.48 -7.62 -17.32
C LEU A 95 -2.70 -8.17 -16.12
N MET A 96 -2.91 -7.60 -14.93
CA MET A 96 -2.16 -7.93 -13.72
C MET A 96 -2.72 -9.15 -12.97
N ASN A 97 -3.74 -9.83 -13.52
CA ASN A 97 -4.33 -11.04 -12.93
C ASN A 97 -4.73 -10.89 -11.44
N GLY A 98 -5.20 -9.69 -11.06
CA GLY A 98 -5.61 -9.36 -9.70
C GLY A 98 -4.50 -8.81 -8.79
N ALA A 99 -3.24 -8.83 -9.23
CA ALA A 99 -2.15 -8.13 -8.56
C ALA A 99 -2.27 -6.62 -8.75
N VAL A 100 -1.82 -5.86 -7.77
CA VAL A 100 -1.76 -4.38 -7.80
C VAL A 100 -0.34 -3.87 -7.95
N GLY A 101 0.65 -4.65 -7.52
CA GLY A 101 2.07 -4.48 -7.80
C GLY A 101 2.69 -5.80 -8.26
N GLY A 102 3.89 -5.75 -8.84
CA GLY A 102 4.74 -6.91 -8.89
C GLY A 102 6.13 -6.66 -9.43
N PHE A 103 7.08 -7.46 -8.97
CA PHE A 103 8.50 -7.38 -9.29
C PHE A 103 8.90 -8.56 -10.18
N ASP A 104 9.46 -8.26 -11.35
CA ASP A 104 10.07 -9.25 -12.21
C ASP A 104 11.56 -9.39 -11.90
N SER A 105 11.90 -10.46 -11.19
CA SER A 105 13.29 -10.79 -10.81
C SER A 105 14.22 -11.06 -12.00
N LEU A 106 13.69 -11.35 -13.19
CA LEU A 106 14.49 -11.57 -14.39
C LEU A 106 15.02 -10.25 -14.97
N THR A 107 14.20 -9.20 -14.91
CA THR A 107 14.50 -7.90 -15.52
C THR A 107 14.82 -6.80 -14.51
N GLY A 108 14.47 -6.99 -13.24
CA GLY A 108 14.54 -5.96 -12.21
C GLY A 108 13.45 -4.90 -12.34
N THR A 109 12.37 -5.19 -13.08
CA THR A 109 11.28 -4.23 -13.35
C THR A 109 10.21 -4.33 -12.29
N VAL A 110 9.71 -3.17 -11.86
CA VAL A 110 8.52 -3.05 -11.01
C VAL A 110 7.32 -2.71 -11.89
N TYR A 111 6.26 -3.48 -11.77
CA TYR A 111 4.99 -3.28 -12.46
C TYR A 111 3.94 -2.78 -11.46
N LEU A 112 3.28 -1.67 -11.78
CA LEU A 112 2.19 -1.13 -10.98
C LEU A 112 0.89 -1.21 -11.79
N ALA A 113 -0.18 -1.68 -11.17
CA ALA A 113 -1.50 -1.63 -11.76
C ALA A 113 -2.03 -0.18 -11.76
N ASP A 114 -2.64 0.26 -12.85
CA ASP A 114 -3.30 1.57 -12.95
C ASP A 114 -4.44 1.78 -11.94
N SER A 115 -5.02 0.69 -11.43
CA SER A 115 -5.98 0.72 -10.33
C SER A 115 -5.43 1.30 -9.02
N LEU A 116 -4.11 1.44 -8.85
CA LEU A 116 -3.49 2.11 -7.71
C LEU A 116 -3.55 3.64 -7.77
N ILE A 117 -3.82 4.19 -8.96
CA ILE A 117 -3.78 5.63 -9.24
C ILE A 117 -5.09 6.16 -9.85
N ASP A 118 -5.98 5.27 -10.25
CA ASP A 118 -7.31 5.62 -10.75
C ASP A 118 -8.21 6.11 -9.61
N PRO A 119 -8.63 7.37 -9.58
CA PRO A 119 -9.48 7.91 -8.51
C PRO A 119 -10.86 7.23 -8.41
N ASN A 120 -11.26 6.44 -9.41
CA ASN A 120 -12.51 5.70 -9.41
C ASN A 120 -12.31 4.23 -9.00
N SER A 121 -11.07 3.80 -8.74
CA SER A 121 -10.77 2.46 -8.29
C SER A 121 -11.19 2.28 -6.82
N VAL A 122 -11.66 1.08 -6.49
CA VAL A 122 -11.97 0.70 -5.09
C VAL A 122 -10.69 0.60 -4.24
N ILE A 123 -9.54 0.42 -4.90
CA ILE A 123 -8.22 0.27 -4.26
C ILE A 123 -7.64 1.61 -3.82
N THR A 124 -8.00 2.70 -4.50
CA THR A 124 -7.53 4.03 -4.12
C THR A 124 -8.29 4.59 -2.93
N SER A 125 -7.57 5.15 -1.96
CA SER A 125 -8.18 6.04 -0.96
C SER A 125 -8.66 7.34 -1.62
N ASP A 126 -9.44 8.13 -0.87
CA ASP A 126 -9.86 9.50 -1.23
C ASP A 126 -8.70 10.50 -1.39
N THR A 127 -7.46 10.05 -1.14
CA THR A 127 -6.21 10.79 -1.26
C THR A 127 -5.34 10.23 -2.39
N GLN A 128 -4.68 11.12 -3.13
CA GLN A 128 -3.72 10.78 -4.17
C GLN A 128 -2.43 11.58 -3.96
N PRO A 129 -1.25 10.94 -3.92
CA PRO A 129 -1.05 9.49 -3.99
C PRO A 129 -1.64 8.79 -2.76
N SER A 130 -2.25 7.63 -2.97
CA SER A 130 -2.85 6.86 -1.89
C SER A 130 -1.77 6.25 -1.00
N PRO A 131 -1.98 6.10 0.32
CA PRO A 131 -1.06 5.36 1.19
C PRO A 131 -0.81 3.92 0.70
N HIS A 132 -1.80 3.33 0.03
CA HIS A 132 -1.69 2.00 -0.56
C HIS A 132 -0.70 1.96 -1.74
N LEU A 133 -0.73 2.94 -2.65
CA LEU A 133 0.30 3.07 -3.70
C LEU A 133 1.70 3.19 -3.10
N VAL A 134 1.86 4.02 -2.07
CA VAL A 134 3.15 4.19 -1.38
C VAL A 134 3.62 2.87 -0.77
N ASN A 135 2.70 2.10 -0.17
CA ASN A 135 3.02 0.80 0.40
C ASN A 135 3.46 -0.22 -0.65
N VAL A 136 2.69 -0.34 -1.74
CA VAL A 136 3.03 -1.24 -2.86
C VAL A 136 4.40 -0.89 -3.43
N ILE A 137 4.72 0.38 -3.63
CA ILE A 137 6.06 0.75 -4.13
C ILE A 137 7.17 0.28 -3.16
N ILE A 138 6.98 0.39 -1.84
CA ILE A 138 7.97 -0.08 -0.86
C ILE A 138 8.11 -1.60 -0.90
N GLU A 139 7.00 -2.32 -1.03
CA GLU A 139 6.94 -3.77 -1.16
C GLU A 139 7.73 -4.25 -2.37
N GLU A 140 7.48 -3.66 -3.54
CA GLU A 140 8.23 -3.99 -4.76
C GLU A 140 9.71 -3.61 -4.71
N LEU A 141 10.05 -2.54 -3.98
CA LEU A 141 11.45 -2.21 -3.67
C LEU A 141 12.09 -3.24 -2.73
N GLY A 142 11.31 -3.93 -1.89
CA GLY A 142 11.76 -5.02 -1.05
C GLY A 142 12.26 -6.20 -1.87
N HIS A 143 11.47 -6.66 -2.85
CA HIS A 143 11.91 -7.73 -3.75
C HIS A 143 13.13 -7.32 -4.59
N TRP A 144 13.17 -6.06 -5.06
CA TRP A 144 14.36 -5.54 -5.73
C TRP A 144 15.59 -5.56 -4.82
N LEU A 145 15.47 -5.11 -3.57
CA LEU A 145 16.56 -5.16 -2.59
C LEU A 145 17.01 -6.59 -2.32
N ASP A 146 16.10 -7.54 -2.15
CA ASP A 146 16.45 -8.95 -1.93
C ASP A 146 17.31 -9.49 -3.07
N SER A 147 16.92 -9.23 -4.32
CA SER A 147 17.67 -9.66 -5.52
C SER A 147 19.09 -9.07 -5.62
N HIS A 148 19.38 -7.97 -4.91
CA HIS A 148 20.72 -7.35 -4.84
C HIS A 148 21.51 -7.76 -3.60
N LEU A 149 20.83 -8.24 -2.57
CA LEU A 149 21.41 -8.62 -1.28
C LEU A 149 21.70 -10.12 -1.21
N ASN A 150 20.90 -10.93 -1.89
CA ASN A 150 20.94 -12.37 -1.82
C ASN A 150 21.10 -12.98 -3.23
N GLU A 151 21.99 -13.98 -3.35
CA GLU A 151 22.14 -14.73 -4.61
C GLU A 151 20.96 -15.67 -4.88
N VAL A 152 20.26 -16.05 -3.80
CA VAL A 152 19.08 -16.90 -3.81
C VAL A 152 18.01 -16.12 -3.08
N ASP A 153 16.88 -15.95 -3.76
CA ASP A 153 15.66 -15.36 -3.25
C ASP A 153 15.35 -15.83 -1.82
N THR A 154 15.14 -14.88 -0.92
CA THR A 154 14.76 -15.21 0.45
C THR A 154 13.35 -15.80 0.42
N PRO A 155 13.07 -16.89 1.16
CA PRO A 155 11.73 -17.47 1.14
C PRO A 155 10.72 -16.61 1.91
N GLY A 156 9.62 -16.27 1.23
CA GLY A 156 8.48 -15.58 1.80
C GLY A 156 8.08 -14.39 0.93
N ASP A 157 7.38 -13.46 1.56
CA ASP A 157 7.13 -12.13 1.01
C ASP A 157 8.01 -11.09 1.73
N GLU A 158 9.26 -10.96 1.27
CA GLU A 158 10.21 -9.96 1.77
C GLU A 158 9.74 -8.53 1.49
N GLY A 159 8.96 -8.36 0.42
CA GLY A 159 8.32 -7.10 0.08
C GLY A 159 7.37 -6.66 1.19
N GLU A 160 6.40 -7.49 1.54
CA GLU A 160 5.37 -7.18 2.55
C GLU A 160 6.02 -6.99 3.93
N LEU A 161 7.02 -7.81 4.26
CA LEU A 161 7.82 -7.65 5.49
C LEU A 161 8.55 -6.30 5.54
N LEU A 162 9.20 -5.89 4.45
CA LEU A 162 9.89 -4.61 4.40
C LEU A 162 8.88 -3.46 4.51
N ALA A 163 7.79 -3.53 3.74
CA ALA A 163 6.76 -2.52 3.71
C ALA A 163 6.21 -2.26 5.12
N ALA A 164 5.79 -3.30 5.85
CA ALA A 164 5.30 -3.17 7.22
C ALA A 164 6.31 -2.49 8.16
N LEU A 165 7.59 -2.90 8.11
CA LEU A 165 8.63 -2.31 8.99
C LEU A 165 8.93 -0.85 8.62
N VAL A 166 8.89 -0.49 7.34
CA VAL A 166 9.06 0.90 6.87
C VAL A 166 7.85 1.77 7.25
N GLN A 167 6.64 1.21 7.32
CA GLN A 167 5.47 1.92 7.87
C GLN A 167 5.55 2.12 9.39
N GLY A 168 6.45 1.41 10.07
CA GLY A 168 6.58 1.41 11.52
C GLY A 168 5.64 0.43 12.22
N ASP A 169 5.10 -0.55 11.49
CA ASP A 169 4.18 -1.54 12.03
C ASP A 169 4.93 -2.56 12.90
N GLY A 170 4.34 -2.87 14.05
CA GLY A 170 4.85 -3.90 14.94
C GLY A 170 4.47 -5.29 14.44
N LEU A 171 5.41 -5.99 13.81
CA LEU A 171 5.18 -7.37 13.37
C LEU A 171 5.32 -8.38 14.52
N SER A 172 4.26 -9.15 14.75
CA SER A 172 4.29 -10.27 15.71
C SER A 172 5.10 -11.44 15.15
N ALA A 173 5.62 -12.32 16.01
CA ALA A 173 6.32 -13.52 15.57
C ALA A 173 5.45 -14.46 14.71
N SER A 174 4.14 -14.51 14.97
CA SER A 174 3.20 -15.26 14.14
C SER A 174 2.99 -14.61 12.78
N GLU A 175 3.04 -13.29 12.71
CA GLU A 175 2.89 -12.55 11.46
C GLU A 175 4.11 -12.74 10.57
N ILE A 176 5.31 -12.61 11.13
CA ILE A 176 6.55 -12.92 10.41
C ILE A 176 6.54 -14.37 9.91
N ALA A 177 6.05 -15.31 10.73
CA ALA A 177 5.97 -16.71 10.31
C ALA A 177 4.94 -16.95 9.20
N ARG A 178 3.83 -16.20 9.17
CA ARG A 178 2.83 -16.22 8.09
C ARG A 178 3.47 -15.74 6.79
N LEU A 179 4.04 -14.54 6.80
CA LEU A 179 4.66 -13.89 5.65
C LEU A 179 5.80 -14.73 5.05
N ARG A 180 6.61 -15.36 5.90
CA ARG A 180 7.68 -16.28 5.46
C ARG A 180 7.20 -17.59 4.84
N SER A 181 5.91 -17.92 5.02
CA SER A 181 5.32 -19.14 4.47
C SER A 181 4.51 -18.86 3.20
N GLU A 182 4.36 -17.60 2.84
CA GLU A 182 3.63 -17.17 1.66
C GLU A 182 4.53 -17.19 0.43
N THR A 183 3.89 -17.41 -0.71
CA THR A 183 4.49 -17.29 -2.04
C THR A 183 3.45 -16.59 -2.88
N ASP A 184 3.69 -15.33 -3.17
CA ASP A 184 2.78 -14.38 -3.80
C ASP A 184 2.98 -14.31 -5.33
N GLN A 185 3.74 -15.26 -5.88
CA GLN A 185 3.97 -15.34 -7.32
C GLN A 185 2.70 -15.36 -8.17
N VAL A 186 2.61 -14.41 -9.08
CA VAL A 186 1.56 -14.31 -10.10
C VAL A 186 2.16 -14.41 -11.50
N VAL A 187 1.49 -15.17 -12.36
CA VAL A 187 1.82 -15.26 -13.79
C VAL A 187 0.93 -14.31 -14.57
N VAL A 188 1.53 -13.36 -15.27
CA VAL A 188 0.84 -12.41 -16.16
C VAL A 188 1.29 -12.59 -17.61
N THR A 189 0.52 -12.03 -18.53
CA THR A 189 0.90 -11.96 -19.95
C THR A 189 0.96 -10.50 -20.37
N LEU A 190 2.17 -9.98 -20.57
CA LEU A 190 2.44 -8.61 -20.97
C LEU A 190 3.04 -8.60 -22.38
N GLU A 191 2.40 -7.91 -23.33
CA GLU A 191 2.87 -7.83 -24.73
C GLU A 191 3.18 -9.20 -25.37
N ASP A 192 2.30 -10.18 -25.16
CA ASP A 192 2.44 -11.58 -25.60
C ASP A 192 3.61 -12.37 -24.95
N GLN A 193 4.23 -11.83 -23.89
CA GLN A 193 5.25 -12.51 -23.10
C GLN A 193 4.68 -12.95 -21.75
N THR A 194 5.02 -14.17 -21.33
CA THR A 194 4.74 -14.65 -19.98
C THR A 194 5.77 -14.08 -19.02
N VAL A 195 5.30 -13.33 -18.02
CA VAL A 195 6.12 -12.76 -16.93
C VAL A 195 5.65 -13.36 -15.61
N ILE A 196 6.59 -13.71 -14.74
CA ILE A 196 6.32 -14.18 -13.39
C ILE A 196 6.73 -13.04 -12.47
N LEU A 197 5.79 -12.59 -11.64
CA LEU A 197 5.99 -11.50 -10.69
C LEU A 197 5.93 -12.06 -9.28
N GLU A 198 6.85 -11.66 -8.40
CA GLU A 198 6.55 -11.59 -6.97
C GLU A 198 5.58 -10.41 -6.83
N ALA A 199 4.36 -10.65 -6.36
CA ALA A 199 3.24 -9.77 -6.66
C ALA A 199 2.53 -9.31 -5.40
N SER A 200 2.53 -7.98 -5.21
CA SER A 200 1.62 -7.37 -4.26
C SER A 200 0.16 -7.59 -4.67
N GLY A 201 -0.56 -8.39 -3.90
CA GLY A 201 -2.02 -8.53 -3.98
C GLY A 201 -2.73 -7.41 -3.20
N PRO A 202 -4.06 -7.26 -3.34
CA PRO A 202 -4.82 -6.46 -2.39
C PRO A 202 -4.71 -7.10 -1.00
N SER A 203 -3.80 -6.62 -0.18
CA SER A 203 -3.65 -7.08 1.21
C SER A 203 -4.77 -6.50 2.07
N PHE A 204 -5.46 -7.38 2.79
CA PHE A 204 -6.42 -6.99 3.81
C PHE A 204 -5.70 -6.97 5.15
N THR A 205 -5.28 -5.79 5.58
CA THR A 205 -4.74 -5.60 6.93
C THR A 205 -5.86 -5.25 7.90
N GLU A 206 -5.84 -5.84 9.09
CA GLU A 206 -6.76 -5.46 10.16
C GLU A 206 -6.43 -4.03 10.62
N ASP A 207 -7.40 -3.12 10.56
CA ASP A 207 -7.26 -1.79 11.15
C ASP A 207 -7.28 -1.89 12.69
N THR A 208 -6.09 -1.97 13.28
CA THR A 208 -5.92 -2.01 14.75
C THR A 208 -6.02 -0.65 15.41
N SER A 209 -6.16 0.44 14.64
CA SER A 209 -6.33 1.80 15.18
C SER A 209 -7.72 2.01 15.80
N ILE A 210 -8.70 1.19 15.40
CA ILE A 210 -10.04 1.16 15.98
C ILE A 210 -10.28 -0.09 16.82
N SER A 211 -10.77 0.10 18.05
CA SER A 211 -11.29 -0.99 18.87
C SER A 211 -12.80 -1.08 18.70
N LEU A 212 -13.24 -2.06 17.91
CA LEU A 212 -14.66 -2.38 17.77
C LEU A 212 -15.12 -3.31 18.90
N PRO A 213 -16.31 -3.08 19.49
CA PRO A 213 -16.87 -4.02 20.44
C PRO A 213 -17.21 -5.32 19.72
N GLY A 214 -16.89 -6.46 20.36
CA GLY A 214 -17.44 -7.74 19.93
C GLY A 214 -18.96 -7.72 20.01
N VAL A 215 -19.63 -8.02 18.89
CA VAL A 215 -21.10 -7.99 18.77
C VAL A 215 -21.65 -9.30 18.25
N TYR A 216 -22.80 -9.71 18.79
CA TYR A 216 -23.56 -10.87 18.32
C TYR A 216 -24.88 -10.44 17.69
N PHE A 217 -25.41 -11.30 16.81
CA PHE A 217 -26.67 -11.08 16.09
C PHE A 217 -26.71 -9.66 15.48
N SER A 218 -25.58 -9.31 14.87
CA SER A 218 -25.25 -7.97 14.43
C SER A 218 -25.61 -7.73 12.98
N SER A 219 -25.66 -6.44 12.62
CA SER A 219 -25.71 -5.99 11.23
C SER A 219 -24.83 -4.75 11.09
N VAL A 220 -24.13 -4.67 9.95
CA VAL A 220 -23.33 -3.51 9.54
C VAL A 220 -23.89 -2.95 8.23
N ALA A 221 -23.85 -1.64 8.06
CA ALA A 221 -24.02 -1.03 6.74
C ALA A 221 -23.26 0.29 6.65
N TRP A 222 -22.80 0.56 5.42
CA TRP A 222 -21.93 1.67 5.08
C TRP A 222 -22.69 2.77 4.35
N ALA A 223 -22.37 4.03 4.65
CA ALA A 223 -22.89 5.22 3.96
C ALA A 223 -22.02 6.44 4.30
N ASP A 224 -21.97 7.42 3.41
CA ASP A 224 -21.43 8.75 3.72
C ASP A 224 -22.50 9.53 4.51
N TYR A 225 -22.44 9.45 5.84
CA TYR A 225 -23.48 10.00 6.70
C TYR A 225 -23.38 11.52 6.84
N ASN A 226 -22.17 12.07 6.76
CA ASN A 226 -21.92 13.49 6.99
C ASN A 226 -21.70 14.29 5.68
N GLY A 227 -21.70 13.63 4.52
CA GLY A 227 -21.53 14.23 3.20
C GLY A 227 -20.09 14.68 2.92
N ASP A 228 -19.09 14.10 3.58
CA ASP A 228 -17.69 14.45 3.41
C ASP A 228 -16.97 13.63 2.33
N GLY A 229 -17.69 12.72 1.67
CA GLY A 229 -17.18 11.84 0.62
C GLY A 229 -16.50 10.57 1.14
N LYS A 230 -16.44 10.35 2.46
CA LYS A 230 -15.88 9.14 3.06
C LYS A 230 -16.99 8.24 3.56
N GLN A 231 -16.83 6.93 3.35
CA GLN A 231 -17.81 5.96 3.84
C GLN A 231 -17.68 5.77 5.35
N ASP A 232 -18.75 6.11 6.07
CA ASP A 232 -18.99 5.80 7.47
C ASP A 232 -19.72 4.46 7.61
N PHE A 233 -19.84 3.93 8.83
CA PHE A 233 -20.65 2.73 9.05
C PHE A 233 -21.45 2.74 10.35
N LEU A 234 -22.61 2.07 10.31
CA LEU A 234 -23.45 1.79 11.47
C LEU A 234 -23.32 0.32 11.86
N LEU A 235 -22.96 0.07 13.12
CA LEU A 235 -22.88 -1.26 13.72
C LEU A 235 -24.01 -1.46 14.72
N THR A 236 -24.77 -2.54 14.55
CA THR A 236 -25.86 -2.94 15.48
C THR A 236 -25.64 -4.35 16.00
N GLY A 237 -26.27 -4.72 17.11
CA GLY A 237 -26.17 -6.04 17.73
C GLY A 237 -26.30 -5.96 19.24
N PHE A 238 -25.83 -6.98 19.96
CA PHE A 238 -25.60 -6.86 21.39
C PHE A 238 -24.17 -7.23 21.77
N ASP A 239 -23.66 -6.57 22.81
CA ASP A 239 -22.30 -6.73 23.30
C ASP A 239 -22.13 -7.97 24.22
N ASN A 240 -20.91 -8.23 24.68
CA ASN A 240 -20.62 -9.33 25.60
C ASN A 240 -21.39 -9.25 26.95
N PHE A 241 -22.02 -8.12 27.28
CA PHE A 241 -22.83 -7.91 28.47
C PHE A 241 -24.33 -7.99 28.21
N SER A 242 -24.73 -8.43 27.01
CA SER A 242 -26.14 -8.49 26.55
C SER A 242 -26.82 -7.12 26.44
N ASN A 243 -26.05 -6.03 26.33
CA ASN A 243 -26.61 -4.73 26.01
C ASN A 243 -26.81 -4.64 24.50
N ARG A 244 -28.01 -4.23 24.08
CA ARG A 244 -28.28 -3.89 22.68
C ARG A 244 -27.56 -2.59 22.35
N ILE A 245 -26.87 -2.57 21.22
CA ILE A 245 -26.10 -1.41 20.77
C ILE A 245 -26.47 -1.04 19.33
N SER A 246 -26.35 0.24 19.05
CA SER A 246 -26.41 0.84 17.72
C SER A 246 -25.37 1.96 17.74
N LYS A 247 -24.22 1.74 17.08
CA LYS A 247 -23.05 2.63 17.13
C LYS A 247 -22.69 3.09 15.73
N LEU A 248 -22.63 4.40 15.55
CA LEU A 248 -22.20 5.04 14.31
C LEU A 248 -20.71 5.35 14.39
N TYR A 249 -19.95 4.97 13.38
CA TYR A 249 -18.52 5.20 13.28
C TYR A 249 -18.22 6.04 12.05
N LYS A 250 -17.55 7.17 12.26
CA LYS A 250 -17.15 8.09 11.20
C LYS A 250 -15.75 7.79 10.71
N ASN A 251 -15.57 7.80 9.40
CA ASN A 251 -14.27 7.73 8.77
C ASN A 251 -13.58 9.10 8.84
N THR A 252 -12.46 9.19 9.55
CA THR A 252 -11.71 10.45 9.68
C THR A 252 -10.72 10.67 8.54
N GLY A 253 -10.55 9.69 7.65
CA GLY A 253 -9.45 9.60 6.66
C GLY A 253 -8.16 9.03 7.23
N SER A 254 -8.10 8.77 8.54
CA SER A 254 -6.95 8.17 9.24
C SER A 254 -7.38 7.01 10.13
N GLY A 255 -8.52 6.40 9.82
CA GLY A 255 -9.21 5.40 10.64
C GLY A 255 -10.64 5.81 10.97
N PHE A 256 -11.20 5.22 12.02
CA PHE A 256 -12.60 5.40 12.40
C PHE A 256 -12.77 5.88 13.84
N SER A 257 -13.80 6.71 14.07
CA SER A 257 -14.16 7.18 15.42
C SER A 257 -15.66 7.06 15.68
N GLU A 258 -16.05 6.56 16.86
CA GLU A 258 -17.46 6.49 17.25
C GLU A 258 -18.06 7.90 17.38
N ASP A 259 -19.15 8.17 16.68
CA ASP A 259 -19.90 9.41 16.83
C ASP A 259 -20.89 9.32 17.99
N THR A 260 -20.43 9.70 19.18
CA THR A 260 -21.26 9.70 20.40
C THR A 260 -22.28 10.83 20.45
N SER A 261 -22.29 11.75 19.48
CA SER A 261 -23.32 12.80 19.40
C SER A 261 -24.65 12.25 18.87
N VAL A 262 -24.61 11.11 18.17
CA VAL A 262 -25.78 10.41 17.66
C VAL A 262 -26.21 9.34 18.66
N SER A 263 -27.42 9.45 19.20
CA SER A 263 -27.99 8.45 20.10
C SER A 263 -29.06 7.64 19.37
N LEU A 264 -28.70 6.41 19.00
CA LEU A 264 -29.61 5.46 18.39
C LEU A 264 -30.08 4.44 19.44
N PRO A 265 -31.36 4.01 19.40
CA PRO A 265 -31.81 2.90 20.22
C PRO A 265 -31.03 1.64 19.84
N GLY A 266 -30.50 0.93 20.82
CA GLY A 266 -29.82 -0.34 20.60
C GLY A 266 -30.78 -1.38 20.01
N VAL A 267 -30.35 -2.07 18.97
CA VAL A 267 -31.10 -3.17 18.33
C VAL A 267 -30.22 -4.39 18.15
N ASP A 268 -30.82 -5.57 18.18
CA ASP A 268 -30.16 -6.85 17.90
C ASP A 268 -31.06 -7.72 17.02
N SER A 269 -30.48 -8.73 16.38
CA SER A 269 -31.21 -9.67 15.52
C SER A 269 -31.98 -9.00 14.37
N GLY A 270 -31.46 -7.86 13.90
CA GLY A 270 -32.04 -7.02 12.85
C GLY A 270 -31.14 -6.92 11.62
N SER A 271 -31.60 -6.14 10.64
CA SER A 271 -30.80 -5.71 9.49
C SER A 271 -30.79 -4.18 9.47
N VAL A 272 -29.61 -3.61 9.24
CA VAL A 272 -29.42 -2.18 9.06
C VAL A 272 -29.22 -1.89 7.58
N ALA A 273 -29.87 -0.84 7.11
CA ALA A 273 -29.76 -0.35 5.75
C ALA A 273 -29.79 1.18 5.78
N TRP A 274 -29.10 1.79 4.83
CA TRP A 274 -29.11 3.23 4.61
C TRP A 274 -29.89 3.54 3.34
N ALA A 275 -30.55 4.69 3.33
CA ALA A 275 -31.15 5.26 2.13
C ALA A 275 -30.78 6.74 2.11
N ASP A 276 -30.16 7.16 1.01
CA ASP A 276 -29.98 8.56 0.69
C ASP A 276 -31.28 9.11 0.06
N TYR A 277 -31.57 10.41 0.22
CA TYR A 277 -32.74 11.09 -0.36
C TYR A 277 -32.36 12.36 -1.11
#